data_AF-A0A135SB61-F1
#
_entry.id   AF-A0A135SB61-F1
#
_cell.length_a   1.000
_cell.length_b   1.000
_cell.length_c   1.000
_cell.angle_alpha   90.00
_cell.angle_beta   90.00
_cell.angle_gamma   90.00
#
_symmetry.space_group_name_H-M   'P 1'
#
loop_
_entity.id
_entity.type
_entity.pdbx_description
1 polymer ?
#
loop_
_entity_poly.entity_id
_entity_poly.type
_entity_poly.pdbx_seq_one_letter_code
_entity_poly.pdbx_strand_id
1 'polypeptide(L)'
;QTFQHVTDWLNDLRQIAEPDIVVILVGNKADLTQGEDGDGNNKREVTKDEAEEWAKRNGVFEYVETSAKSGENVEKAFMRVAERIYNNIQAGKYDLNDRRSGVKGPSAGGNKQVRIGGDANKGSGGGCC
;
A
#
# COMPACT_ATOMS: atom_id res chain seq x y z
N GLN A 1 5.08 4.41 21.07
CA GLN A 1 4.78 3.00 21.43
C GLN A 1 4.32 2.11 20.26
N THR A 2 3.51 2.59 19.31
CA THR A 2 2.97 1.75 18.21
C THR A 2 4.02 1.19 17.26
N PHE A 3 5.13 1.89 17.04
CA PHE A 3 6.20 1.47 16.13
C PHE A 3 6.93 0.20 16.57
N GLN A 4 7.04 -0.06 17.88
CA GLN A 4 7.73 -1.25 18.39
C GLN A 4 6.98 -2.55 18.01
N HIS A 5 5.65 -2.49 17.99
CA HIS A 5 4.79 -3.62 17.62
C HIS A 5 4.80 -3.96 16.12
N VAL A 6 5.33 -3.08 15.27
CA VAL A 6 5.39 -3.33 13.82
C VAL A 6 6.27 -4.56 13.52
N THR A 7 7.29 -4.81 14.34
CA THR A 7 8.13 -6.01 14.20
C THR A 7 7.34 -7.28 14.47
N ASP A 8 6.52 -7.28 15.52
CA ASP A 8 5.68 -8.43 15.86
C ASP A 8 4.65 -8.68 14.75
N TRP A 9 3.97 -7.62 14.28
CA TRP A 9 3.01 -7.73 13.17
C TRP A 9 3.65 -8.22 11.88
N LEU A 10 4.89 -7.80 11.60
CA LEU A 10 5.63 -8.28 10.43
C LEU A 10 5.97 -9.77 10.55
N ASN A 11 6.37 -10.21 11.74
CA ASN A 11 6.66 -11.62 11.99
C ASN A 11 5.41 -12.48 11.86
N ASP A 12 4.28 -12.03 12.41
CA ASP A 12 2.99 -12.72 12.26
C ASP A 12 2.58 -12.80 10.79
N LEU A 13 2.72 -11.70 10.05
CA LEU A 13 2.48 -11.67 8.61
C LEU A 13 3.33 -12.70 7.87
N ARG A 14 4.63 -12.79 8.17
CA ARG A 14 5.55 -13.75 7.53
C ARG A 14 5.24 -15.21 7.88
N GLN A 15 4.64 -15.48 9.04
CA GLN A 15 4.25 -16.84 9.41
C GLN A 15 3.01 -17.32 8.66
N ILE A 16 2.12 -16.39 8.29
CA ILE A 16 0.82 -16.71 7.68
C ILE A 16 0.86 -16.54 6.15
N ALA A 17 1.66 -15.60 5.66
CA ALA A 17 1.69 -15.21 4.26
C ALA A 17 2.79 -15.93 3.46
N GLU A 18 2.63 -15.92 2.14
CA GLU A 18 3.65 -16.45 1.23
C GLU A 18 4.96 -15.62 1.26
N PRO A 19 6.11 -16.22 0.95
CA PRO A 19 7.40 -15.53 0.98
C PRO A 19 7.48 -14.30 0.05
N ASP A 20 6.66 -14.29 -1.01
CA ASP A 20 6.67 -13.27 -2.05
C ASP A 20 5.63 -12.15 -1.83
N ILE A 21 5.01 -12.03 -0.65
CA ILE A 21 4.06 -10.93 -0.43
C ILE A 21 4.72 -9.55 -0.44
N VAL A 22 4.02 -8.57 -1.02
CA VAL A 22 4.45 -7.16 -0.99
C VAL A 22 3.94 -6.54 0.30
N VAL A 23 4.86 -6.14 1.17
CA VAL A 23 4.55 -5.42 2.41
C VAL A 23 5.01 -3.97 2.27
N ILE A 24 4.16 -3.02 2.66
CA ILE A 24 4.54 -1.61 2.83
C ILE A 24 4.33 -1.18 4.27
N LEU A 25 5.16 -0.25 4.75
CA LEU A 25 4.99 0.35 6.06
C LEU A 25 4.33 1.71 5.90
N VAL A 26 3.22 1.93 6.61
CA VAL A 26 2.48 3.19 6.55
C VAL A 26 2.57 3.93 7.88
N GLY A 27 3.18 5.11 7.87
CA GLY A 27 3.18 6.04 9.00
C GLY A 27 1.93 6.93 8.95
N ASN A 28 0.87 6.57 9.67
CA ASN A 28 -0.33 7.40 9.75
C ASN A 28 -0.13 8.58 10.74
N LYS A 29 -0.98 9.60 10.61
CA LYS A 29 -1.00 10.84 11.43
C LYS A 29 0.16 11.81 11.15
N ALA A 30 0.58 11.92 9.90
CA ALA A 30 1.61 12.89 9.50
C ALA A 30 1.22 14.35 9.83
N ASP A 31 -0.07 14.67 9.97
CA ASP A 31 -0.59 15.98 10.39
C ASP A 31 -0.09 16.42 11.77
N LEU A 32 0.07 15.49 12.73
CA LEU A 32 0.55 15.81 14.08
C LEU A 32 2.02 16.22 14.14
N THR A 33 2.75 16.09 13.03
CA THR A 33 4.17 16.47 12.92
C THR A 33 4.34 17.94 12.51
N GLN A 34 3.29 18.53 11.92
CA GLN A 34 3.18 19.95 11.59
C GLN A 34 2.09 20.53 12.49
N GLY A 35 2.43 20.95 13.71
CA GLY A 35 1.45 21.31 14.75
C GLY A 35 0.26 22.13 14.25
N GLU A 36 -0.88 21.47 14.03
CA GLU A 36 -2.17 22.13 13.79
C GLU A 36 -2.85 22.53 15.12
N ASP A 37 -2.35 22.05 16.26
CA ASP A 37 -2.94 22.27 17.58
C ASP A 37 -2.32 23.46 18.34
N GLY A 38 -1.68 24.44 17.70
CA GLY A 38 -1.22 25.70 18.34
C GLY A 38 -0.20 25.59 19.49
N ASP A 39 0.05 24.39 20.00
CA ASP A 39 1.12 24.00 20.91
C ASP A 39 2.21 23.42 20.01
N GLY A 40 3.35 24.11 19.89
CA GLY A 40 4.46 23.78 18.99
C GLY A 40 5.20 22.46 19.32
N ASN A 41 4.51 21.50 19.91
CA ASN A 41 5.01 20.21 20.33
C ASN A 41 4.93 19.22 19.17
N ASN A 42 6.04 19.06 18.48
CA ASN A 42 6.25 17.97 17.54
C ASN A 42 6.13 16.64 18.30
N LYS A 43 4.96 15.97 18.22
CA LYS A 43 4.71 14.66 18.86
C LYS A 43 5.30 13.49 18.06
N ARG A 44 6.19 13.76 17.11
CA ARG A 44 6.87 12.73 16.32
C ARG A 44 7.83 11.94 17.22
N GLU A 45 7.40 10.75 17.62
CA GLU A 45 8.26 9.79 18.35
C GLU A 45 9.24 9.07 17.42
N VAL A 46 8.96 8.98 16.11
CA VAL A 46 9.76 8.22 15.14
C VAL A 46 10.05 9.10 13.91
N THR A 47 11.33 9.20 13.57
CA THR A 47 11.76 9.95 12.38
C THR A 47 11.50 9.15 11.12
N LYS A 48 11.33 9.86 9.99
CA LYS A 48 11.16 9.21 8.69
C LYS A 48 12.35 8.33 8.33
N ASP A 49 13.57 8.82 8.58
CA ASP A 49 14.80 8.07 8.32
C ASP A 49 14.86 6.77 9.12
N GLU A 50 14.52 6.80 10.41
CA GLU A 50 14.47 5.60 11.25
C GLU A 50 13.46 4.56 10.72
N ALA A 51 12.29 5.02 10.29
CA ALA A 51 11.26 4.15 9.72
C ALA A 51 11.68 3.57 8.36
N GLU A 52 12.34 4.36 7.50
CA GLU A 52 12.88 3.90 6.22
C GLU A 52 14.01 2.88 6.41
N GLU A 53 14.93 3.13 7.34
CA GLU A 53 15.99 2.17 7.67
C GLU A 53 15.42 0.88 8.26
N TRP A 54 14.40 0.97 9.09
CA TRP A 54 13.70 -0.20 9.62
C TRP A 54 13.03 -0.98 8.49
N ALA A 55 12.36 -0.30 7.55
CA ALA A 55 11.72 -0.93 6.39
C ALA A 55 12.75 -1.68 5.52
N LYS A 56 13.87 -1.02 5.18
CA LYS A 56 14.97 -1.62 4.41
C LYS A 56 15.57 -2.85 5.10
N ARG A 57 15.84 -2.75 6.41
CA ARG A 57 16.41 -3.86 7.20
C ARG A 57 15.46 -5.07 7.29
N ASN A 58 14.16 -4.82 7.32
CA ASN A 58 13.15 -5.86 7.48
C ASN A 58 12.53 -6.30 6.13
N GLY A 59 13.11 -5.93 4.99
CA GLY A 59 12.63 -6.36 3.68
C GLY A 59 11.21 -5.86 3.35
N VAL A 60 10.80 -4.75 3.95
CA VAL A 60 9.57 -4.04 3.58
C VAL A 60 9.84 -3.22 2.33
N PHE A 61 8.91 -3.23 1.38
CA PHE A 61 9.11 -2.65 0.06
C PHE A 61 9.32 -1.13 0.10
N GLU A 62 8.47 -0.41 0.83
CA GLU A 62 8.51 1.05 0.90
C GLU A 62 7.86 1.53 2.21
N TYR A 63 8.32 2.68 2.70
CA TYR A 63 7.70 3.42 3.78
C TYR A 63 6.95 4.63 3.22
N VAL A 64 5.69 4.83 3.62
CA VAL A 64 4.87 5.96 3.18
C VAL A 64 4.22 6.64 4.37
N GLU A 65 4.42 7.94 4.50
CA GLU A 65 3.72 8.77 5.49
C GLU A 65 2.37 9.22 4.93
N THR A 66 1.31 8.95 5.68
CA THR A 66 -0.07 9.27 5.31
C THR A 66 -0.76 10.05 6.41
N SER A 67 -1.75 10.86 6.03
CA SER A 67 -2.66 11.49 6.98
C SER A 67 -4.07 11.03 6.66
N ALA A 68 -4.63 10.18 7.52
CA ALA A 68 -6.03 9.81 7.41
C ALA A 68 -6.97 11.00 7.65
N LYS A 69 -6.50 12.07 8.34
CA LYS A 69 -7.27 13.28 8.63
C LYS A 69 -7.41 14.18 7.39
N SER A 70 -6.32 14.39 6.65
CA SER A 70 -6.34 15.19 5.41
C SER A 70 -6.55 14.35 4.15
N GLY A 71 -6.54 13.02 4.26
CA GLY A 71 -6.56 12.10 3.12
C GLY A 71 -5.24 12.07 2.33
N GLU A 72 -4.21 12.78 2.80
CA GLU A 72 -2.97 12.94 2.06
C GLU A 72 -2.16 11.63 2.03
N ASN A 73 -1.67 11.30 0.83
CA ASN A 73 -0.83 10.13 0.51
C ASN A 73 -1.46 8.76 0.76
N VAL A 74 -2.71 8.67 1.26
CA VAL A 74 -3.42 7.39 1.41
C VAL A 74 -3.62 6.72 0.05
N GLU A 75 -4.18 7.44 -0.93
CA GLU A 75 -4.40 6.91 -2.29
C GLU A 75 -3.09 6.50 -2.96
N LYS A 76 -2.03 7.32 -2.80
CA LYS A 76 -0.70 7.01 -3.34
C LYS A 76 -0.12 5.74 -2.72
N ALA A 77 -0.27 5.53 -1.41
CA ALA A 77 0.19 4.32 -0.74
C ALA A 77 -0.49 3.06 -1.32
N PHE A 78 -1.81 3.11 -1.51
CA PHE A 78 -2.55 2.00 -2.11
C PHE A 78 -2.16 1.77 -3.58
N MET A 79 -2.03 2.83 -4.38
CA MET A 79 -1.63 2.73 -5.78
C MET A 79 -0.22 2.12 -5.94
N ARG A 80 0.74 2.51 -5.10
CA ARG A 80 2.10 1.94 -5.10
C ARG A 80 2.11 0.44 -4.83
N VAL A 81 1.31 -0.02 -3.87
CA VAL A 81 1.15 -1.44 -3.56
C VAL A 81 0.52 -2.18 -4.74
N ALA A 82 -0.56 -1.63 -5.28
CA ALA A 82 -1.27 -2.25 -6.40
C ALA A 82 -0.38 -2.40 -7.64
N GLU A 83 0.39 -1.35 -7.98
CA GLU A 83 1.36 -1.38 -9.08
C GLU A 83 2.44 -2.44 -8.86
N ARG A 84 2.96 -2.55 -7.63
CA ARG A 84 3.98 -3.55 -7.31
C ARG A 84 3.43 -4.97 -7.40
N ILE A 85 2.22 -5.21 -6.88
CA ILE A 85 1.54 -6.50 -7.00
C ILE A 85 1.33 -6.83 -8.48
N TYR A 86 0.84 -5.88 -9.27
CA TYR A 86 0.62 -6.07 -10.70
C TYR A 86 1.90 -6.46 -11.44
N ASN A 87 3.00 -5.76 -11.18
CA ASN A 87 4.31 -6.08 -11.77
C ASN A 87 4.79 -7.49 -11.39
N ASN A 88 4.56 -7.93 -10.16
CA ASN A 88 4.88 -9.29 -9.72
C ASN A 88 3.99 -10.36 -10.40
N ILE A 89 2.70 -10.05 -10.67
CA ILE A 89 1.83 -10.91 -11.48
C ILE A 89 2.36 -11.01 -12.93
N GLN A 90 2.71 -9.88 -13.54
CA GLN A 90 3.28 -9.85 -14.91
C GLN A 90 4.60 -10.61 -15.00
N ALA A 91 5.42 -10.57 -13.94
CA ALA A 91 6.65 -11.34 -13.83
C ALA A 91 6.43 -12.84 -13.56
N GLY A 92 5.17 -13.28 -13.38
CA GLY A 92 4.84 -14.69 -13.12
C GLY A 92 5.22 -15.17 -11.72
N LYS A 93 5.47 -14.25 -10.77
CA LYS A 93 5.84 -14.58 -9.39
C LYS A 93 4.67 -14.96 -8.50
N TYR A 94 3.44 -14.63 -8.90
CA TYR A 94 2.23 -14.99 -8.17
C TYR A 94 1.44 -16.06 -8.91
N ASP A 95 1.08 -17.13 -8.19
CA ASP A 95 0.09 -18.09 -8.66
C ASP A 95 -1.32 -17.58 -8.33
N LEU A 96 -2.04 -17.15 -9.37
CA LEU A 96 -3.40 -16.63 -9.26
C LEU A 96 -4.43 -17.70 -8.85
N ASN A 97 -4.02 -18.98 -8.83
CA ASN A 97 -4.85 -20.09 -8.39
C ASN A 97 -4.66 -20.44 -6.91
N ASP A 98 -3.59 -19.96 -6.26
CA ASP A 98 -3.38 -20.18 -4.83
C ASP A 98 -4.16 -19.16 -3.99
N ARG A 99 -5.07 -19.68 -3.17
CA ARG A 99 -5.85 -18.88 -2.20
C ARG A 99 -4.98 -18.26 -1.10
N ARG A 100 -3.76 -18.76 -0.88
CA ARG A 100 -2.78 -18.23 0.08
C ARG A 100 -1.97 -17.07 -0.50
N SER A 101 -1.95 -16.90 -1.83
CA SER A 101 -1.21 -15.83 -2.51
C SER A 101 -1.74 -14.42 -2.17
N GLY A 102 -2.96 -14.31 -1.64
CA GLY A 102 -3.58 -13.02 -1.30
C GLY A 102 -4.01 -12.19 -2.52
N VAL A 103 -3.63 -12.61 -3.73
CA VAL A 103 -4.04 -12.01 -5.01
C VAL A 103 -5.13 -12.88 -5.64
N LYS A 104 -6.33 -12.31 -5.80
CA LYS A 104 -7.41 -13.00 -6.49
C LYS A 104 -7.25 -12.80 -8.00
N GLY A 105 -7.06 -13.89 -8.74
CA GLY A 105 -7.12 -13.88 -10.19
C GLY A 105 -8.47 -13.32 -10.71
N PRO A 106 -8.53 -12.85 -11.97
CA PRO A 106 -9.77 -12.41 -12.56
C PRO A 106 -10.78 -13.57 -12.45
N SER A 107 -11.88 -13.32 -11.73
CA SER A 107 -12.98 -14.27 -11.63
C SER A 107 -13.38 -14.68 -13.05
N ALA A 108 -13.55 -15.98 -13.29
CA ALA A 108 -13.89 -16.59 -14.58
C ALA A 108 -15.30 -16.20 -15.10
N GLY A 109 -15.60 -14.90 -15.18
CA GLY A 109 -16.91 -14.35 -15.50
C GLY A 109 -16.91 -12.88 -15.94
N GLY A 110 -15.76 -12.30 -16.31
CA GLY A 110 -15.78 -10.95 -16.89
C GLY A 110 -14.40 -10.48 -17.34
N ASN A 111 -14.17 -10.48 -18.66
CA ASN A 111 -13.05 -9.77 -19.28
C ASN A 111 -13.17 -8.27 -18.97
N LYS A 112 -12.54 -7.80 -17.89
CA LYS A 112 -12.27 -6.38 -17.68
C LYS A 112 -10.77 -6.20 -17.61
N GLN A 113 -10.19 -5.93 -18.77
CA GLN A 113 -8.84 -5.40 -18.89
C GLN A 113 -8.79 -4.05 -18.16
N VAL A 114 -8.13 -4.01 -17.01
CA VAL A 114 -7.93 -2.76 -16.27
C VAL A 114 -6.89 -1.94 -17.03
N ARG A 115 -7.35 -0.89 -17.72
CA ARG A 115 -6.47 0.10 -18.37
C ARG A 115 -6.15 1.19 -17.36
N ILE A 116 -4.90 1.24 -16.90
CA ILE A 116 -4.37 2.38 -16.12
C ILE A 116 -3.53 3.21 -17.10
N GLY A 117 -4.09 4.32 -17.56
CA GLY A 117 -3.47 5.22 -18.52
C GLY A 117 -4.51 6.17 -19.10
N GLY A 118 -4.48 7.41 -18.66
CA GLY A 118 -5.48 8.43 -18.95
C GLY A 118 -5.43 8.94 -20.39
N ASP A 119 -6.59 9.38 -20.85
CA ASP A 119 -6.78 10.60 -21.62
C ASP A 119 -8.27 10.93 -21.58
N ALA A 120 -8.59 12.09 -21.01
CA ALA A 120 -9.94 12.63 -21.04
C ALA A 120 -10.25 13.04 -22.48
N ASN A 121 -10.87 12.16 -23.26
CA ASN A 121 -11.50 12.56 -24.50
C ASN A 121 -12.91 11.99 -24.63
N LYS A 122 -13.83 12.93 -24.86
CA LYS A 122 -15.26 12.77 -25.15
C LYS A 122 -15.51 11.66 -26.17
N GLY A 123 -16.47 10.79 -25.86
CA GLY A 123 -17.01 9.81 -26.81
C GLY A 123 -18.42 9.40 -26.40
N SER A 124 -19.40 10.01 -27.05
CA SER A 124 -20.82 9.65 -27.05
C SER A 124 -21.04 8.16 -27.34
N GLY A 125 -22.05 7.56 -26.71
CA GLY A 125 -22.80 6.47 -27.35
C GLY A 125 -23.19 5.28 -26.47
N GLY A 126 -24.51 5.07 -26.37
CA GLY A 126 -25.11 3.73 -26.41
C GLY A 126 -25.37 3.07 -25.06
N GLY A 127 -26.64 3.10 -24.63
CA GLY A 127 -27.13 2.21 -23.58
C GLY A 127 -27.26 0.76 -24.06
N CYS A 128 -27.53 -0.14 -23.12
CA CYS A 128 -28.27 -1.38 -23.34
C CYS A 128 -28.81 -1.94 -22.01
N CYS A 129 -30.08 -2.30 -22.10
CA CYS A 129 -30.96 -3.19 -21.32
C CYS A 129 -30.39 -3.97 -20.12
#